data_AF-A0A7S0W8K4-F1
#
_entry.id   AF-A0A7S0W8K4-F1
#
_cell.length_a   1.000
_cell.length_b   1.000
_cell.length_c   1.000
_cell.angle_alpha   90.00
_cell.angle_beta   90.00
_cell.angle_gamma   90.00
#
_symmetry.space_group_name_H-M   'P 1'
#
loop_
_entity.id
_entity.type
_entity.pdbx_description
1 polymer ?
#
loop_
_entity_poly.entity_id
_entity_poly.type
_entity_poly.pdbx_seq_one_letter_code
_entity_poly.pdbx_strand_id
1 'polypeptide(L)'
;VGSTGVGALTLGFLALVVTTVVMVAKAANADAERRKYYFCNTFICGVASFSYFAMLSGQGWTAIAGCRQFFYARYIDWAITTPLLILDLGLVAGQDFVTIAAVCGADILMIVAGYMGAVSVVTTVKWFWFLFGMAMFLPVVYSLARTFRETVITRKDPEMIELYGKIAWLTIIMWCFYPMVWLFSEGFASFSVSFEVVAYTIMDIISKCVFTFMIVSAHDALGSPTTAPTQSREYV
;
A
#
# COMPACT_ATOMS: atom_id res chain seq x y z
N VAL A 1 22.90 -7.71 4.08
CA VAL A 1 22.48 -6.36 3.65
C VAL A 1 23.55 -5.40 4.14
N GLY A 2 23.97 -4.44 3.32
CA GLY A 2 25.00 -3.46 3.71
C GLY A 2 24.43 -2.33 4.57
N SER A 3 25.31 -1.43 5.03
CA SER A 3 24.95 -0.26 5.85
C SER A 3 23.87 0.62 5.20
N THR A 4 23.92 0.82 3.88
CA THR A 4 22.90 1.57 3.13
C THR A 4 21.50 0.94 3.26
N GLY A 5 21.41 -0.38 3.14
CA GLY A 5 20.13 -1.09 3.28
C GLY A 5 19.62 -1.07 4.71
N VAL A 6 20.51 -1.17 5.71
CA VAL A 6 20.13 -0.98 7.12
C VAL A 6 19.61 0.43 7.36
N GLY A 7 20.28 1.46 6.84
CA GLY A 7 19.83 2.84 6.92
C GLY A 7 18.44 3.05 6.30
N ALA A 8 18.19 2.45 5.13
CA ALA A 8 16.88 2.47 4.50
C ALA A 8 15.82 1.79 5.37
N LEU A 9 16.07 0.57 5.87
CA LEU A 9 15.13 -0.11 6.76
C LEU A 9 14.81 0.71 8.00
N THR A 10 15.80 1.37 8.61
CA THR A 10 15.59 2.25 9.76
C THR A 10 14.70 3.44 9.41
N LEU A 11 14.94 4.09 8.27
CA LEU A 11 14.08 5.18 7.80
C LEU A 11 12.65 4.72 7.53
N GLY A 12 12.48 3.57 6.88
CA GLY A 12 11.17 2.97 6.63
C GLY A 12 10.43 2.67 7.93
N PHE A 13 11.11 2.03 8.89
CA PHE A 13 10.55 1.73 10.21
C PHE A 13 10.07 3.01 10.91
N LEU A 14 10.92 4.03 11.01
CA LEU A 14 10.58 5.29 11.69
C LEU A 14 9.41 6.00 11.02
N ALA A 15 9.41 6.10 9.68
CA ALA A 15 8.32 6.73 8.94
C ALA A 15 6.99 6.01 9.19
N LEU A 16 6.97 4.67 9.12
CA LEU A 16 5.78 3.85 9.31
C LEU A 16 5.26 3.92 10.75
N VAL A 17 6.14 3.88 11.76
CA VAL A 17 5.75 4.04 13.17
C VAL A 17 5.15 5.43 13.41
N VAL A 18 5.79 6.48 12.93
CA VAL A 18 5.27 7.86 13.07
C VAL A 18 3.90 7.98 12.42
N THR A 19 3.73 7.50 11.19
CA THR A 19 2.41 7.53 10.53
C THR A 19 1.38 6.74 11.34
N THR A 20 1.73 5.56 11.84
CA THR A 20 0.83 4.73 12.67
C THR A 20 0.36 5.49 13.92
N VAL A 21 1.29 6.10 14.67
CA VAL A 21 0.97 6.86 15.89
C VAL A 21 0.05 8.04 15.58
N VAL A 22 0.32 8.76 14.49
CA VAL A 22 -0.54 9.88 14.06
C VAL A 22 -1.95 9.38 13.71
N MET A 23 -2.07 8.24 13.01
CA MET A 23 -3.38 7.68 12.66
C MET A 23 -4.17 7.18 13.87
N VAL A 24 -3.50 6.55 14.85
CA VAL A 24 -4.13 6.17 16.13
C VAL A 24 -4.65 7.40 16.86
N ALA A 25 -3.85 8.48 16.94
CA ALA A 25 -4.26 9.72 17.59
C ALA A 25 -5.45 10.38 16.88
N LYS A 26 -5.48 10.37 15.54
CA LYS A 26 -6.62 10.86 14.76
C LYS A 26 -7.87 9.99 14.95
N ALA A 27 -7.72 8.66 14.94
CA ALA A 27 -8.82 7.71 15.14
C ALA A 27 -9.51 7.89 16.50
N ALA A 28 -8.75 8.18 17.55
CA ALA A 28 -9.27 8.40 18.90
C ALA A 28 -10.19 9.62 19.02
N ASN A 29 -10.02 10.62 18.14
CA ASN A 29 -10.75 11.89 18.17
C ASN A 29 -11.79 12.02 17.03
N ALA A 30 -11.98 10.98 16.23
CA ALA A 30 -12.82 11.03 15.02
C ALA A 30 -14.26 10.53 15.26
N ASP A 31 -15.19 11.07 14.47
CA ASP A 31 -16.54 10.52 14.33
C ASP A 31 -16.52 9.12 13.68
N ALA A 32 -17.62 8.38 13.80
CA ALA A 32 -17.68 6.99 13.32
C ALA A 32 -17.42 6.87 11.79
N GLU A 33 -17.84 7.88 11.02
CA GLU A 33 -17.67 7.94 9.57
C GLU A 33 -16.21 8.08 9.15
N ARG A 34 -15.41 8.94 9.79
CA ARG A 34 -13.98 9.12 9.48
C ARG A 34 -13.12 8.05 10.12
N ARG A 35 -13.51 7.59 11.31
CA ARG A 35 -12.75 6.63 12.11
C ARG A 35 -12.47 5.31 11.37
N LYS A 36 -13.35 4.87 10.46
CA LYS A 36 -13.11 3.66 9.65
C LYS A 36 -11.86 3.78 8.77
N TYR A 37 -11.63 4.93 8.14
CA TYR A 37 -10.45 5.19 7.32
C TYR A 37 -9.19 5.28 8.18
N TYR A 38 -9.28 5.89 9.36
CA TYR A 38 -8.14 5.97 10.29
C TYR A 38 -7.73 4.61 10.86
N PHE A 39 -8.70 3.73 11.15
CA PHE A 39 -8.36 2.37 11.57
C PHE A 39 -7.70 1.56 10.45
N CYS A 40 -8.24 1.59 9.23
CA CYS A 40 -7.64 0.88 8.10
C CYS A 40 -6.18 1.31 7.87
N ASN A 41 -5.93 2.62 7.80
CA ASN A 41 -4.58 3.17 7.62
C ASN A 41 -3.65 2.93 8.82
N THR A 42 -4.18 2.87 10.04
CA THR A 42 -3.42 2.43 11.22
C THR A 42 -2.91 1.01 11.05
N PHE A 43 -3.73 0.09 10.56
CA PHE A 43 -3.31 -1.29 10.32
C PHE A 43 -2.32 -1.39 9.15
N ILE A 44 -2.52 -0.64 8.07
CA ILE A 44 -1.58 -0.58 6.94
C ILE A 44 -0.17 -0.19 7.42
N CYS A 45 -0.04 0.95 8.09
CA CYS A 45 1.27 1.41 8.57
C CYS A 45 1.79 0.59 9.75
N GLY A 46 0.90 0.10 10.62
CA GLY A 46 1.27 -0.67 11.81
C GLY A 46 1.87 -2.03 11.44
N VAL A 47 1.23 -2.78 10.55
CA VAL A 47 1.74 -4.07 10.06
C VAL A 47 3.08 -3.89 9.35
N ALA A 48 3.18 -2.88 8.48
CA ALA A 48 4.41 -2.56 7.79
C ALA A 48 5.52 -2.18 8.79
N SER A 49 5.21 -1.41 9.85
CA SER A 49 6.18 -1.06 10.90
C SER A 49 6.74 -2.30 11.61
N PHE A 50 5.89 -3.29 11.91
CA PHE A 50 6.34 -4.55 12.51
C PHE A 50 7.18 -5.38 11.55
N SER A 51 6.82 -5.43 10.26
CA SER A 51 7.64 -6.11 9.24
C SER A 51 9.01 -5.45 9.11
N TYR A 52 9.06 -4.13 9.02
CA TYR A 52 10.31 -3.36 8.97
C TYR A 52 11.18 -3.57 10.21
N PHE A 53 10.57 -3.61 11.39
CA PHE A 53 11.28 -3.96 12.62
C PHE A 53 11.85 -5.38 12.55
N ALA A 54 11.05 -6.38 12.18
CA ALA A 54 11.51 -7.76 12.05
C ALA A 54 12.68 -7.89 11.07
N MET A 55 12.64 -7.18 9.93
CA MET A 55 13.74 -7.15 8.97
C MET A 55 15.02 -6.55 9.58
N LEU A 56 14.90 -5.48 10.38
CA LEU A 56 16.02 -4.83 11.08
C LEU A 56 16.63 -5.70 12.18
N SER A 57 15.79 -6.31 13.03
CA SER A 57 16.24 -7.11 14.17
C SER A 57 16.63 -8.55 13.78
N GLY A 58 16.57 -8.88 12.50
CA GLY A 58 17.13 -10.10 11.94
C GLY A 58 16.17 -11.29 11.90
N GLN A 59 14.93 -11.16 12.37
CA GLN A 59 13.91 -12.22 12.29
C GLN A 59 13.13 -12.17 10.97
N GLY A 60 13.24 -11.11 10.18
CA GLY A 60 12.42 -10.90 8.97
C GLY A 60 13.04 -11.38 7.67
N TRP A 61 14.11 -12.18 7.74
CA TRP A 61 14.82 -12.67 6.56
C TRP A 61 15.44 -14.05 6.77
N THR A 62 15.72 -14.74 5.67
CA THR A 62 16.48 -16.00 5.64
C THR A 62 17.47 -16.00 4.46
N ALA A 63 18.42 -16.93 4.44
CA ALA A 63 19.31 -17.14 3.30
C ALA A 63 18.65 -18.11 2.31
N ILE A 64 18.61 -17.74 1.03
CA ILE A 64 18.16 -18.60 -0.07
C ILE A 64 19.34 -18.98 -0.98
N ALA A 65 19.05 -19.65 -2.10
CA ALA A 65 20.05 -20.06 -3.08
C ALA A 65 21.06 -18.95 -3.41
N GLY A 66 22.35 -19.31 -3.45
CA GLY A 66 23.44 -18.36 -3.63
C GLY A 66 23.78 -17.52 -2.39
N CYS A 67 23.37 -17.97 -1.19
CA CYS A 67 23.54 -17.25 0.07
C CYS A 67 22.97 -15.82 0.04
N ARG A 68 21.98 -15.56 -0.82
CA ARG A 68 21.31 -14.27 -0.90
C ARG A 68 20.37 -14.13 0.29
N GLN A 69 20.46 -13.00 0.97
CA GLN A 69 19.51 -12.62 2.01
C GLN A 69 18.15 -12.29 1.37
N PHE A 70 17.13 -13.02 1.77
CA PHE A 70 15.76 -12.90 1.30
C PHE A 70 14.83 -12.45 2.43
N PHE A 71 14.15 -11.32 2.24
CA PHE A 71 13.29 -10.70 3.25
C PHE A 71 11.84 -11.19 3.14
N TYR A 72 11.56 -12.39 3.63
CA TYR A 72 10.21 -12.96 3.59
C TYR A 72 9.16 -12.10 4.34
N ALA A 73 9.58 -11.31 5.33
CA ALA A 73 8.67 -10.43 6.07
C ALA A 73 7.98 -9.39 5.18
N ARG A 74 8.57 -9.02 4.03
CA ARG A 74 7.93 -8.14 3.03
C ARG A 74 6.65 -8.75 2.48
N TYR A 75 6.67 -10.04 2.17
CA TYR A 75 5.51 -10.73 1.61
C TYR A 75 4.41 -10.91 2.65
N ILE A 76 4.76 -11.06 3.94
CA ILE A 76 3.78 -11.07 5.03
C ILE A 76 3.14 -9.70 5.21
N ASP A 77 3.93 -8.62 5.16
CA ASP A 77 3.42 -7.25 5.14
C ASP A 77 2.45 -7.08 3.96
N TRP A 78 2.92 -7.30 2.73
CA TRP A 78 2.13 -7.05 1.54
C TRP A 78 0.86 -7.88 1.51
N ALA A 79 0.90 -9.17 1.88
CA ALA A 79 -0.30 -10.02 1.93
C ALA A 79 -1.42 -9.47 2.85
N ILE A 80 -1.09 -8.60 3.80
CA ILE A 80 -2.04 -7.94 4.69
C ILE A 80 -2.32 -6.51 4.22
N THR A 81 -1.29 -5.74 3.85
CA THR A 81 -1.43 -4.31 3.59
C THR A 81 -1.93 -3.99 2.19
N THR A 82 -1.64 -4.80 1.17
CA THR A 82 -2.17 -4.57 -0.19
C THR A 82 -3.68 -4.79 -0.28
N PRO A 83 -4.29 -5.80 0.37
CA PRO A 83 -5.75 -5.89 0.47
C PRO A 83 -6.39 -4.72 1.24
N LEU A 84 -5.72 -4.21 2.29
CA LEU A 84 -6.22 -3.05 3.03
C LEU A 84 -6.15 -1.76 2.20
N LEU A 85 -5.11 -1.58 1.38
CA LEU A 85 -5.03 -0.46 0.43
C LEU A 85 -6.15 -0.54 -0.63
N ILE A 86 -6.45 -1.74 -1.12
CA ILE A 86 -7.57 -1.98 -2.05
C ILE A 86 -8.90 -1.68 -1.37
N LEU A 87 -9.08 -2.10 -0.10
CA LEU A 87 -10.26 -1.78 0.69
C LEU A 87 -10.45 -0.27 0.82
N ASP A 88 -9.41 0.49 1.15
CA ASP A 88 -9.48 1.96 1.24
C ASP A 88 -9.87 2.59 -0.10
N LEU A 89 -9.24 2.19 -1.20
CA LEU A 89 -9.60 2.64 -2.55
C LEU A 89 -11.05 2.32 -2.90
N GLY A 90 -11.52 1.12 -2.54
CA GLY A 90 -12.89 0.68 -2.74
C GLY A 90 -13.90 1.49 -1.92
N LEU A 91 -13.59 1.77 -0.66
CA LEU A 91 -14.42 2.60 0.22
C LEU A 91 -14.52 4.04 -0.29
N VAL A 92 -13.40 4.63 -0.73
CA VAL A 92 -13.39 5.97 -1.36
C VAL A 92 -14.22 5.97 -2.65
N ALA A 93 -14.09 4.92 -3.46
CA ALA A 93 -14.87 4.78 -4.69
C ALA A 93 -16.38 4.55 -4.43
N GLY A 94 -16.75 4.06 -3.24
CA GLY A 94 -18.10 3.59 -2.95
C GLY A 94 -18.43 2.26 -3.64
N GLN A 95 -17.42 1.40 -3.83
CA GLN A 95 -17.56 0.09 -4.46
C GLN A 95 -18.28 -0.91 -3.57
N ASP A 96 -18.93 -1.89 -4.19
CA ASP A 96 -19.57 -2.97 -3.46
C ASP A 96 -18.53 -3.92 -2.85
N PHE A 97 -18.89 -4.51 -1.71
CA PHE A 97 -17.97 -5.35 -0.95
C PHE A 97 -17.53 -6.60 -1.71
N VAL A 98 -18.39 -7.18 -2.57
CA VAL A 98 -18.06 -8.41 -3.30
C VAL A 98 -16.99 -8.11 -4.35
N THR A 99 -17.11 -6.99 -5.07
CA THR A 99 -16.08 -6.54 -6.02
C THR A 99 -14.78 -6.22 -5.29
N ILE A 100 -14.81 -5.51 -4.16
CA ILE A 100 -13.62 -5.25 -3.35
C ILE A 100 -12.95 -6.56 -2.92
N ALA A 101 -13.72 -7.50 -2.38
CA ALA A 101 -13.21 -8.80 -1.93
C ALA A 101 -12.61 -9.63 -3.08
N ALA A 102 -13.19 -9.59 -4.28
CA ALA A 102 -12.65 -10.25 -5.46
C ALA A 102 -11.29 -9.68 -5.87
N VAL A 103 -11.14 -8.35 -5.84
CA VAL A 103 -9.86 -7.68 -6.14
C VAL A 103 -8.81 -8.01 -5.07
N CYS A 104 -9.19 -8.01 -3.78
CA CYS A 104 -8.32 -8.48 -2.69
C CYS A 104 -7.90 -9.95 -2.86
N GLY A 105 -8.79 -10.81 -3.35
CA GLY A 105 -8.49 -12.21 -3.64
C GLY A 105 -7.42 -12.36 -4.73
N ALA A 106 -7.55 -11.62 -5.84
CA ALA A 106 -6.54 -11.58 -6.90
C ALA A 106 -5.20 -11.03 -6.37
N ASP A 107 -5.24 -9.99 -5.56
CA ASP A 107 -4.07 -9.40 -4.92
C ASP A 107 -3.33 -10.39 -3.99
N ILE A 108 -4.03 -11.13 -3.14
CA ILE A 108 -3.42 -12.16 -2.29
C ILE A 108 -2.77 -13.25 -3.14
N LEU A 109 -3.45 -13.71 -4.21
CA LEU A 109 -2.87 -14.68 -5.14
C LEU A 109 -1.60 -14.16 -5.82
N MET A 110 -1.58 -12.87 -6.18
CA MET A 110 -0.39 -12.20 -6.70
C MET A 110 0.77 -12.22 -5.70
N ILE A 111 0.53 -11.84 -4.43
CA ILE A 111 1.59 -11.83 -3.39
C ILE A 111 2.11 -13.24 -3.11
N VAL A 112 1.21 -14.23 -2.98
CA VAL A 112 1.60 -15.63 -2.77
C VAL A 112 2.45 -16.14 -3.94
N ALA A 113 2.05 -15.85 -5.18
CA ALA A 113 2.83 -16.23 -6.35
C ALA A 113 4.22 -15.57 -6.37
N GLY A 114 4.30 -14.27 -6.06
CA GLY A 114 5.57 -13.56 -5.93
C GLY A 114 6.49 -14.19 -4.88
N TYR A 115 5.95 -14.55 -3.71
CA TYR A 115 6.70 -15.25 -2.65
C TYR A 115 7.22 -16.61 -3.14
N MET A 116 6.34 -17.43 -3.74
CA MET A 116 6.71 -18.75 -4.25
C MET A 116 7.76 -18.66 -5.36
N GLY A 117 7.68 -17.65 -6.23
CA GLY A 117 8.72 -17.36 -7.21
C GLY A 117 10.05 -17.00 -6.56
N ALA A 118 10.04 -16.20 -5.50
CA ALA A 118 11.25 -15.70 -4.85
C ALA A 118 12.05 -16.82 -4.16
N VAL A 119 11.36 -17.78 -3.56
CA VAL A 119 11.98 -18.95 -2.89
C VAL A 119 12.24 -20.12 -3.83
N SER A 120 11.79 -20.06 -5.08
CA SER A 120 11.96 -21.15 -6.05
C SER A 120 13.43 -21.35 -6.44
N VAL A 121 13.91 -22.58 -6.27
CA VAL A 121 15.27 -22.99 -6.68
C VAL A 121 15.34 -23.43 -8.14
N VAL A 122 14.23 -23.87 -8.72
CA VAL A 122 14.14 -24.26 -10.15
C VAL A 122 13.74 -23.05 -10.98
N THR A 123 14.61 -22.63 -11.90
CA THR A 123 14.43 -21.42 -12.72
C THR A 123 13.11 -21.40 -13.49
N THR A 124 12.72 -22.51 -14.13
CA THR A 124 11.46 -22.57 -14.89
C THR A 124 10.23 -22.40 -13.97
N VAL A 125 10.27 -22.99 -12.78
CA VAL A 125 9.18 -22.88 -11.78
C VAL A 125 9.10 -21.45 -11.23
N LYS A 126 10.24 -20.80 -10.98
CA LYS A 126 10.31 -19.39 -10.59
C LYS A 126 9.56 -18.49 -11.58
N TRP A 127 9.88 -18.63 -12.87
CA TRP A 127 9.26 -17.79 -13.91
C TRP A 127 7.79 -18.12 -14.12
N PHE A 128 7.38 -19.37 -13.94
CA PHE A 128 5.97 -19.74 -13.93
C PHE A 128 5.21 -19.00 -12.81
N TRP A 129 5.73 -19.00 -11.58
CA TRP A 129 5.16 -18.26 -10.46
C TRP A 129 5.11 -16.75 -10.73
N PHE A 130 6.18 -16.19 -11.29
CA PHE A 130 6.21 -14.76 -11.65
C PHE A 130 5.12 -14.41 -12.68
N LEU A 131 4.99 -15.19 -13.76
CA LEU A 131 3.97 -14.97 -14.78
C LEU A 131 2.56 -15.13 -14.22
N PHE A 132 2.33 -16.09 -13.33
CA PHE A 132 1.06 -16.25 -12.64
C PHE A 132 0.75 -15.03 -11.75
N GLY A 133 1.74 -14.54 -11.00
CA GLY A 133 1.60 -13.31 -10.21
C GLY A 133 1.24 -12.10 -11.08
N MET A 134 1.92 -11.93 -12.22
CA MET A 134 1.60 -10.88 -13.19
C MET A 134 0.18 -11.03 -13.79
N ALA A 135 -0.26 -12.26 -14.06
CA ALA A 135 -1.62 -12.52 -14.53
C ALA A 135 -2.69 -12.13 -13.48
N MET A 136 -2.39 -12.29 -12.18
CA MET A 136 -3.25 -11.83 -11.08
C MET A 136 -3.13 -10.32 -10.82
N PHE A 137 -2.00 -9.69 -11.15
CA PHE A 137 -1.82 -8.24 -11.04
C PHE A 137 -2.67 -7.46 -12.06
N LEU A 138 -2.86 -7.99 -13.27
CA LEU A 138 -3.65 -7.35 -14.33
C LEU A 138 -5.10 -7.01 -13.91
N PRO A 139 -5.91 -7.95 -13.35
CA PRO A 139 -7.26 -7.61 -12.90
C PRO A 139 -7.25 -6.60 -11.76
N VAL A 140 -6.26 -6.61 -10.86
CA VAL A 140 -6.13 -5.58 -9.82
C VAL A 140 -5.96 -4.20 -10.44
N VAL A 141 -4.98 -4.02 -11.34
CA VAL A 141 -4.76 -2.74 -12.04
C VAL A 141 -5.99 -2.31 -12.83
N TYR A 142 -6.64 -3.25 -13.54
CA TYR A 142 -7.86 -2.96 -14.29
C TYR A 142 -8.98 -2.46 -13.37
N SER A 143 -9.20 -3.12 -12.23
CA SER A 143 -10.22 -2.73 -11.28
C SER A 143 -9.97 -1.36 -10.67
N LEU A 144 -8.72 -1.04 -10.32
CA LEU A 144 -8.36 0.29 -9.82
C LEU A 144 -8.48 1.38 -10.91
N ALA A 145 -8.01 1.10 -12.13
CA ALA A 145 -8.00 2.09 -13.21
C ALA A 145 -9.39 2.35 -13.82
N ARG A 146 -10.26 1.34 -13.85
CA ARG A 146 -11.55 1.36 -14.55
C ARG A 146 -12.72 1.11 -13.61
N THR A 147 -12.85 -0.09 -13.05
CA THR A 147 -14.05 -0.48 -12.28
C THR A 147 -14.35 0.49 -11.13
N PHE A 148 -13.37 0.71 -10.27
CA PHE A 148 -13.47 1.61 -9.11
C PHE A 148 -13.65 3.07 -9.57
N ARG A 149 -12.96 3.45 -10.65
CA ARG A 149 -13.08 4.77 -11.26
C ARG A 149 -14.48 5.06 -11.79
N GLU A 150 -15.13 4.10 -12.43
CA GLU A 150 -16.48 4.25 -12.98
C GLU A 150 -17.51 4.42 -11.86
N THR A 151 -17.38 3.68 -10.76
CA THR A 151 -18.29 3.82 -9.62
C THR A 151 -18.11 5.13 -8.87
N VAL A 152 -16.88 5.63 -8.65
CA VAL A 152 -16.72 6.93 -7.99
C VAL A 152 -17.36 8.06 -8.80
N ILE A 153 -17.35 7.98 -10.14
CA ILE A 153 -18.00 8.96 -11.02
C ILE A 153 -19.52 8.99 -10.80
N THR A 154 -20.14 7.84 -10.51
CA THR A 154 -21.59 7.76 -10.26
C THR A 154 -22.02 8.46 -8.97
N ARG A 155 -21.08 8.73 -8.05
CA ARG A 155 -21.34 9.50 -6.82
C ARG A 155 -21.67 10.97 -7.09
N LYS A 156 -21.29 11.50 -8.27
CA LYS A 156 -21.48 12.91 -8.67
C LYS A 156 -20.89 13.90 -7.66
N ASP A 157 -19.80 13.51 -7.01
CA ASP A 157 -19.06 14.30 -6.03
C ASP A 157 -17.67 14.62 -6.61
N PRO A 158 -17.44 15.86 -7.11
CA PRO A 158 -16.19 16.23 -7.77
C PRO A 158 -14.95 16.04 -6.89
N GLU A 159 -15.07 16.28 -5.58
CA GLU A 159 -13.95 16.21 -4.64
C GLU A 159 -13.53 14.76 -4.39
N MET A 160 -14.50 13.85 -4.25
CA MET A 160 -14.22 12.40 -4.16
C MET A 160 -13.68 11.83 -5.48
N ILE A 161 -14.21 12.30 -6.61
CA ILE A 161 -13.75 11.91 -7.95
C ILE A 161 -12.28 12.32 -8.14
N GLU A 162 -11.88 13.50 -7.68
CA GLU A 162 -10.50 13.99 -7.74
C GLU A 162 -9.60 13.23 -6.78
N LEU A 163 -10.02 13.07 -5.51
CA LEU A 163 -9.29 12.31 -4.50
C LEU A 163 -8.96 10.90 -5.02
N TYR A 164 -9.99 10.18 -5.46
CA TYR A 164 -9.85 8.83 -5.99
C TYR A 164 -8.84 8.79 -7.15
N GLY A 165 -8.93 9.73 -8.09
CA GLY A 165 -8.00 9.80 -9.21
C GLY A 165 -6.54 9.93 -8.77
N LYS A 166 -6.25 10.77 -7.77
CA LYS A 166 -4.90 10.95 -7.24
C LYS A 166 -4.38 9.69 -6.56
N ILE A 167 -5.16 9.10 -5.64
CA ILE A 167 -4.73 7.93 -4.89
C ILE A 167 -4.64 6.67 -5.76
N ALA A 168 -5.55 6.49 -6.72
CA ALA A 168 -5.53 5.34 -7.62
C ALA A 168 -4.30 5.38 -8.55
N TRP A 169 -3.97 6.53 -9.14
CA TRP A 169 -2.77 6.66 -9.97
C TRP A 169 -1.48 6.53 -9.17
N LEU A 170 -1.42 7.09 -7.95
CA LEU A 170 -0.30 6.87 -7.04
C LEU A 170 -0.07 5.36 -6.83
N THR A 171 -1.13 4.64 -6.48
CA THR A 171 -1.08 3.19 -6.23
C THR A 171 -0.67 2.42 -7.48
N ILE A 172 -1.32 2.64 -8.63
CA ILE A 172 -1.03 1.92 -9.87
C ILE A 172 0.44 2.12 -10.28
N ILE A 173 0.92 3.37 -10.27
CA ILE A 173 2.30 3.68 -10.67
C ILE A 173 3.28 3.00 -9.72
N MET A 174 3.09 3.14 -8.41
CA MET A 174 3.97 2.50 -7.43
C MET A 174 3.94 0.98 -7.56
N TRP A 175 2.76 0.38 -7.66
CA TRP A 175 2.59 -1.08 -7.72
C TRP A 175 3.20 -1.68 -8.99
N CYS A 176 3.25 -0.96 -10.10
CA CYS A 176 4.01 -1.38 -11.28
C CYS A 176 5.53 -1.43 -11.04
N PHE A 177 6.08 -0.62 -10.13
CA PHE A 177 7.51 -0.67 -9.79
C PHE A 177 7.90 -1.89 -8.96
N TYR A 178 7.01 -2.44 -8.11
CA TYR A 178 7.31 -3.63 -7.30
C TYR A 178 7.74 -4.87 -8.11
N PRO A 179 6.99 -5.31 -9.14
CA PRO A 179 7.42 -6.45 -9.96
C PRO A 179 8.65 -6.12 -10.81
N MET A 180 8.89 -4.85 -11.15
CA MET A 180 10.14 -4.45 -11.81
C MET A 180 11.34 -4.60 -10.88
N VAL A 181 11.25 -4.16 -9.63
CA VAL A 181 12.30 -4.40 -8.64
C VAL A 181 12.51 -5.90 -8.47
N TRP A 182 11.42 -6.64 -8.23
CA TRP A 182 11.43 -8.10 -8.04
C TRP A 182 12.15 -8.81 -9.19
N LEU A 183 11.87 -8.41 -10.42
CA LEU A 183 12.45 -8.98 -11.63
C LEU A 183 13.98 -8.96 -11.58
N PHE A 184 14.57 -7.84 -11.13
CA PHE A 184 16.02 -7.67 -11.07
C PHE A 184 16.63 -8.08 -9.73
N SER A 185 15.86 -8.15 -8.64
CA SER A 185 16.31 -8.65 -7.33
C SER A 185 16.12 -10.15 -7.19
N GLU A 186 14.92 -10.65 -6.90
CA GLU A 186 14.68 -12.08 -6.66
C GLU A 186 14.64 -12.91 -7.95
N GLY A 187 14.24 -12.30 -9.07
CA GLY A 187 14.19 -12.91 -10.39
C GLY A 187 15.58 -13.25 -10.93
N PHE A 188 16.25 -12.22 -11.46
CA PHE A 188 17.57 -12.32 -12.09
C PHE A 188 18.77 -12.22 -11.13
N ALA A 189 18.56 -11.89 -9.84
CA ALA A 189 19.64 -11.69 -8.88
C ALA A 189 20.70 -10.66 -9.31
N SER A 190 20.31 -9.68 -10.13
CA SER A 190 21.19 -8.64 -10.68
C SER A 190 21.36 -7.45 -9.73
N PHE A 191 20.33 -7.13 -8.94
CA PHE A 191 20.42 -6.07 -7.93
C PHE A 191 21.03 -6.57 -6.62
N SER A 192 21.87 -5.73 -6.02
CA SER A 192 22.35 -5.96 -4.66
C SER A 192 21.17 -5.94 -3.67
N VAL A 193 21.27 -6.72 -2.59
CA VAL A 193 20.26 -6.74 -1.53
C VAL A 193 20.06 -5.35 -0.91
N SER A 194 21.13 -4.55 -0.78
CA SER A 194 21.02 -3.18 -0.27
C SER A 194 20.18 -2.28 -1.19
N PHE A 195 20.37 -2.39 -2.50
CA PHE A 195 19.62 -1.60 -3.47
C PHE A 195 18.14 -2.01 -3.50
N GLU A 196 17.87 -3.32 -3.53
CA GLU A 196 16.52 -3.88 -3.41
C GLU A 196 15.79 -3.32 -2.18
N VAL A 197 16.45 -3.36 -1.01
CA VAL A 197 15.90 -2.86 0.25
C VAL A 197 15.61 -1.36 0.21
N VAL A 198 16.51 -0.56 -0.39
CA VAL A 198 16.29 0.88 -0.57
C VAL A 198 15.08 1.13 -1.47
N ALA A 199 15.01 0.45 -2.62
CA ALA A 199 13.93 0.61 -3.59
C ALA A 199 12.57 0.27 -2.97
N TYR A 200 12.44 -0.90 -2.34
CA TYR A 200 11.21 -1.28 -1.64
C TYR A 200 10.84 -0.30 -0.54
N THR A 201 11.82 0.24 0.20
CA THR A 201 11.52 1.20 1.26
C THR A 201 10.99 2.53 0.77
N ILE A 202 11.54 3.05 -0.33
CA ILE A 202 10.99 4.25 -0.96
C ILE A 202 9.55 3.99 -1.42
N MET A 203 9.32 2.86 -2.08
CA MET A 203 7.99 2.49 -2.57
C MET A 203 6.99 2.27 -1.43
N ASP A 204 7.40 1.63 -0.33
CA ASP A 204 6.56 1.36 0.83
C ASP A 204 6.17 2.66 1.54
N ILE A 205 7.12 3.60 1.73
CA ILE A 205 6.82 4.92 2.31
C ILE A 205 5.81 5.67 1.44
N ILE A 206 5.96 5.66 0.12
CA ILE A 206 5.02 6.34 -0.78
C ILE A 206 3.65 5.63 -0.77
N SER A 207 3.64 4.31 -0.91
CA SER A 207 2.41 3.51 -1.04
C SER A 207 1.63 3.41 0.26
N LYS A 208 2.26 3.63 1.42
CA LYS A 208 1.62 3.53 2.74
C LYS A 208 1.54 4.89 3.43
N CYS A 209 2.66 5.55 3.73
CA CYS A 209 2.64 6.82 4.45
C CYS A 209 2.02 7.95 3.63
N VAL A 210 2.50 8.19 2.40
CA VAL A 210 1.98 9.29 1.56
C VAL A 210 0.52 9.02 1.19
N PHE A 211 0.20 7.80 0.79
CA PHE A 211 -1.18 7.36 0.54
C PHE A 211 -2.11 7.64 1.74
N THR A 212 -1.70 7.23 2.94
CA THR A 212 -2.46 7.46 4.19
C THR A 212 -2.75 8.94 4.40
N PHE A 213 -1.73 9.79 4.31
CA PHE A 213 -1.91 11.23 4.52
C PHE A 213 -2.81 11.87 3.47
N MET A 214 -2.77 11.42 2.21
CA MET A 214 -3.68 11.92 1.17
C MET A 214 -5.15 11.63 1.46
N ILE A 215 -5.47 10.41 1.92
CA ILE A 215 -6.85 10.03 2.29
C ILE A 215 -7.33 10.85 3.49
N VAL A 216 -6.50 10.91 4.54
CA VAL A 216 -6.82 11.60 5.80
C VAL A 216 -7.05 13.09 5.56
N SER A 217 -6.15 13.76 4.84
CA SER A 217 -6.25 15.20 4.57
C SER A 217 -7.50 15.54 3.77
N ALA A 218 -7.91 14.67 2.84
CA ALA A 218 -9.13 14.89 2.08
C ALA A 218 -10.39 14.72 2.95
N HIS A 219 -10.46 13.68 3.77
CA HIS A 219 -11.61 13.50 4.68
C HIS A 219 -11.71 14.58 5.75
N ASP A 220 -10.59 15.10 6.26
CA ASP A 220 -10.59 16.22 7.19
C ASP A 220 -11.06 17.54 6.52
N ALA A 221 -10.71 17.75 5.25
CA ALA A 221 -11.18 18.91 4.49
C ALA A 221 -12.69 18.83 4.19
N LEU A 222 -13.18 17.67 3.77
CA LEU A 222 -14.59 17.41 3.45
C LEU A 222 -15.51 17.49 4.68
N GLY A 223 -14.96 17.17 5.85
CA GLY A 223 -15.70 17.15 7.11
C GLY A 223 -15.61 18.45 7.91
N SER A 224 -14.94 19.49 7.40
CA SER A 224 -14.95 20.82 8.01
C SER A 224 -16.20 21.57 7.53
N PRO A 225 -17.12 21.99 8.42
CA PRO A 225 -18.22 22.85 7.99
C PRO A 225 -17.60 24.12 7.42
N THR A 226 -17.80 24.35 6.12
CA THR A 226 -17.48 25.61 5.48
C THR A 226 -18.09 26.71 6.34
N THR A 227 -17.25 27.55 6.95
CA THR A 227 -17.72 28.72 7.70
C THR A 227 -18.62 29.53 6.78
N ALA A 228 -19.93 29.47 7.03
CA ALA A 228 -20.92 30.22 6.27
C ALA A 228 -20.58 31.72 6.40
N PRO A 229 -20.71 32.52 5.33
CA PRO A 229 -20.42 33.94 5.40
C PRO A 229 -21.38 34.58 6.41
N THR A 230 -20.81 35.29 7.39
CA THR A 230 -21.54 36.06 8.39
C THR A 230 -22.46 37.04 7.67
N GLN A 231 -23.77 36.73 7.58
CA GLN A 231 -24.76 37.73 7.22
C GLN A 231 -24.77 38.78 8.33
N SER A 232 -24.13 39.92 8.06
CA SER A 232 -24.28 41.13 8.85
C SER A 232 -25.76 41.50 8.85
N ARG A 233 -26.43 41.26 9.98
CA ARG A 233 -27.76 41.82 10.24
C ARG A 233 -27.61 43.34 10.31
N GLU A 234 -28.02 44.02 9.25
CA GLU A 234 -28.38 45.42 9.32
C GLU A 234 -29.56 45.55 10.29
N TYR A 235 -29.34 46.29 11.38
CA TYR A 235 -30.41 46.71 12.27
C TYR A 235 -31.05 47.96 11.65
N VAL A 236 -32.35 47.88 11.37
CA VAL A 236 -33.25 49.03 11.16
C VAL A 236 -33.75 49.51 12.52
#